data_AF-A0A9D1U5J3-F1
#
_entry.id   AF-A0A9D1U5J3-F1
#
_cell.length_a   1.000
_cell.length_b   1.000
_cell.length_c   1.000
_cell.angle_alpha   90.00
_cell.angle_beta   90.00
_cell.angle_gamma   90.00
#
_symmetry.space_group_name_H-M   'P 1'
#
loop_
_entity.id
_entity.type
_entity.pdbx_description
1 polymer ?
#
loop_
_entity_poly.entity_id
_entity_poly.type
_entity_poly.pdbx_seq_one_letter_code
_entity_poly.pdbx_strand_id
1 'polypeptide(L)'
;MTFWTSPAGQLGILLIGWLVIRTARRLLRQRWPQAVTTWDLMAPLLVICSIILIPHGAGLILPWLVMGWMAIGIGVALLQAIHNHELLYPTFFKTFWRITDLYWVIGFSLCFLLTIS
;
A
#
# COMPACT_ATOMS: atom_id res chain seq x y z
N MET A 1 -7.29 -25.04 1.05
CA MET A 1 -7.83 -23.66 1.03
C MET A 1 -7.27 -22.79 2.17
N THR A 2 -6.96 -23.35 3.35
CA THR A 2 -6.45 -22.62 4.54
C THR A 2 -4.99 -22.13 4.47
N PHE A 3 -4.20 -22.57 3.50
CA PHE A 3 -2.80 -22.16 3.39
C PHE A 3 -2.65 -20.70 2.91
N TRP A 4 -3.55 -20.23 2.04
CA TRP A 4 -3.53 -18.85 1.51
C TRP A 4 -3.94 -17.80 2.53
N THR A 5 -4.65 -18.20 3.58
CA THR A 5 -5.02 -17.34 4.71
C THR A 5 -3.98 -17.37 5.83
N SER A 6 -2.97 -18.23 5.74
CA SER A 6 -1.85 -18.26 6.69
C SER A 6 -0.89 -17.09 6.45
N PRO A 7 -0.16 -16.61 7.48
CA PRO A 7 0.86 -15.57 7.31
C PRO A 7 1.88 -15.93 6.21
N ALA A 8 2.31 -17.19 6.15
CA ALA A 8 3.22 -17.67 5.10
C ALA A 8 2.60 -17.60 3.69
N GLY A 9 1.30 -17.87 3.56
CA GLY A 9 0.57 -17.74 2.30
C GLY A 9 0.53 -16.30 1.78
N GLN A 10 0.49 -15.31 2.67
CA GLN A 10 0.46 -13.91 2.28
C GLN A 10 1.81 -13.39 1.80
N LEU A 11 2.91 -13.86 2.40
CA LEU A 11 4.25 -13.62 1.84
C LEU A 11 4.35 -14.23 0.43
N GLY A 12 3.73 -15.39 0.21
CA GLY A 12 3.59 -16.00 -1.12
C GLY A 12 2.81 -15.09 -2.09
N ILE A 13 1.67 -14.53 -1.67
CA ILE A 13 0.87 -13.61 -2.49
C ILE A 13 1.65 -12.34 -2.83
N LEU A 14 2.38 -11.77 -1.87
CA LEU A 14 3.24 -10.61 -2.10
C LEU A 14 4.37 -10.91 -3.08
N LEU A 15 5.02 -12.07 -2.93
CA LEU A 15 6.05 -12.54 -3.86
C LEU A 15 5.50 -12.73 -5.28
N ILE A 16 4.35 -13.39 -5.41
CA ILE A 16 3.68 -13.61 -6.69
C ILE A 16 3.26 -12.26 -7.29
N GLY A 17 2.64 -11.39 -6.50
CA GLY A 17 2.23 -10.05 -6.94
C GLY A 17 3.41 -9.21 -7.41
N TRP A 18 4.53 -9.22 -6.68
CA TRP A 18 5.76 -8.56 -7.10
C TRP A 18 6.29 -9.14 -8.42
N LEU A 19 6.29 -10.47 -8.56
CA LEU A 19 6.70 -11.16 -9.79
C LEU A 19 5.83 -10.77 -10.98
N VAL A 20 4.50 -10.73 -10.80
CA VAL A 20 3.51 -10.32 -11.80
C VAL A 20 3.71 -8.86 -12.19
N ILE A 21 3.87 -7.94 -11.23
CA ILE A 21 4.10 -6.53 -11.54
C ILE A 21 5.43 -6.35 -12.28
N ARG A 22 6.47 -7.08 -11.89
CA ARG A 22 7.78 -7.03 -12.54
C ARG A 22 7.74 -7.59 -13.97
N THR A 23 7.02 -8.69 -14.20
CA THR A 23 6.83 -9.26 -15.54
C THR A 23 5.94 -8.38 -16.40
N ALA A 24 4.84 -7.86 -15.87
CA ALA A 24 3.99 -6.89 -16.54
C ALA A 24 4.80 -5.64 -16.95
N ARG A 25 5.65 -5.11 -16.05
CA ARG A 25 6.54 -3.98 -16.37
C ARG A 25 7.53 -4.28 -17.48
N ARG A 26 8.07 -5.50 -17.52
CA ARG A 26 8.95 -5.95 -18.60
C ARG A 26 8.21 -6.11 -19.93
N LEU A 27 6.98 -6.63 -19.90
CA LEU A 27 6.14 -6.86 -21.08
C LEU A 27 5.60 -5.56 -21.68
N LEU A 28 5.13 -4.63 -20.84
CA LEU A 28 4.56 -3.35 -21.25
C LEU A 28 5.59 -2.22 -21.30
N ARG A 29 6.88 -2.53 -21.42
CA ARG A 29 8.00 -1.56 -21.38
C ARG A 29 7.84 -0.38 -22.37
N GLN A 30 7.11 -0.56 -23.47
CA GLN A 30 6.82 0.49 -24.46
C GLN A 30 5.62 1.40 -24.13
N ARG A 31 4.68 0.96 -23.28
CA ARG A 31 3.46 1.73 -22.92
C ARG A 31 3.39 2.06 -21.42
N TRP A 32 4.36 1.62 -20.63
CA TRP A 32 4.34 1.85 -19.19
C TRP A 32 4.55 3.33 -18.88
N PRO A 33 3.65 3.99 -18.13
CA PRO A 33 3.83 5.37 -17.74
C PRO A 33 5.08 5.49 -16.87
N GLN A 34 6.06 6.29 -17.31
CA GLN A 34 7.35 6.48 -16.59
C GLN A 34 7.16 7.01 -15.16
N ALA A 35 5.99 7.58 -14.86
CA ALA A 35 5.63 8.10 -13.55
C ALA A 35 5.19 7.04 -12.52
N VAL A 36 4.83 5.82 -12.95
CA VAL A 36 4.33 4.76 -12.04
C VAL A 36 5.45 3.82 -11.67
N THR A 37 5.86 3.88 -10.41
CA THR A 37 6.94 3.05 -9.86
C THR A 37 6.39 1.65 -9.54
N THR A 38 7.21 0.60 -9.63
CA THR A 38 6.81 -0.77 -9.26
C THR A 38 6.30 -0.86 -7.82
N TRP A 39 6.85 -0.04 -6.94
CA TRP A 39 6.44 0.09 -5.54
C TRP A 39 5.05 0.72 -5.39
N ASP A 40 4.66 1.65 -6.27
CA ASP A 40 3.35 2.29 -6.22
C ASP A 40 2.20 1.27 -6.41
N LEU A 41 2.45 0.12 -7.06
CA LEU A 41 1.49 -0.98 -7.18
C LEU A 41 1.52 -1.96 -5.99
N MET A 42 2.51 -1.86 -5.10
CA MET A 42 2.58 -2.70 -3.90
C MET A 42 1.62 -2.20 -2.82
N ALA A 43 1.45 -0.89 -2.67
CA ALA A 43 0.48 -0.31 -1.73
C ALA A 43 -0.93 -0.95 -1.79
N PRO A 44 -1.63 -1.04 -2.96
CA PRO A 44 -2.94 -1.69 -3.02
C PRO A 44 -2.87 -3.20 -2.73
N LEU A 45 -1.78 -3.87 -3.10
CA LEU A 45 -1.60 -5.28 -2.77
C LEU A 45 -1.43 -5.50 -1.26
N LEU A 46 -0.68 -4.63 -0.59
CA LEU A 46 -0.49 -4.64 0.87
C LEU A 46 -1.79 -4.38 1.61
N VAL A 47 -2.63 -3.46 1.11
CA VAL A 47 -3.99 -3.21 1.64
C VAL A 47 -4.85 -4.47 1.54
N ILE A 48 -4.91 -5.09 0.36
CA ILE A 48 -5.71 -6.31 0.12
C ILE A 48 -5.20 -7.45 1.02
N CYS A 49 -3.89 -7.64 1.11
CA CYS A 49 -3.32 -8.65 2.00
C CYS A 49 -3.73 -8.37 3.44
N SER A 50 -3.59 -7.13 3.92
CA SER A 50 -3.99 -6.69 5.27
C SER A 50 -5.46 -7.01 5.58
N ILE A 51 -6.37 -6.78 4.62
CA ILE A 51 -7.79 -7.10 4.76
C ILE A 51 -8.02 -8.61 4.92
N ILE A 52 -7.26 -9.44 4.21
CA ILE A 52 -7.36 -10.90 4.32
C ILE A 52 -6.90 -11.40 5.72
N LEU A 53 -6.04 -10.67 6.44
CA LEU A 53 -5.67 -11.02 7.83
C LEU A 53 -6.71 -10.60 8.87
N ILE A 54 -7.78 -9.89 8.51
CA ILE A 54 -8.80 -9.44 9.49
C ILE A 54 -9.24 -10.56 10.44
N PRO A 55 -9.66 -11.75 9.95
CA PRO A 55 -10.10 -12.84 10.83
C PRO A 55 -8.99 -13.44 11.69
N HIS A 56 -7.72 -13.11 11.45
CA HIS A 56 -6.56 -13.62 12.17
C HIS A 56 -6.02 -12.63 13.21
N GLY A 57 -6.71 -11.49 13.44
CA GLY A 57 -6.34 -10.50 14.46
C GLY A 57 -5.96 -9.12 13.91
N ALA A 58 -5.72 -9.00 12.61
CA ALA A 58 -5.42 -7.70 12.01
C ALA A 58 -6.59 -6.70 12.10
N GLY A 59 -7.83 -7.19 12.25
CA GLY A 59 -9.02 -6.36 12.43
C GLY A 59 -8.95 -5.40 13.63
N LEU A 60 -8.08 -5.65 14.61
CA LEU A 60 -7.87 -4.77 15.76
C LEU A 60 -7.13 -3.47 15.39
N ILE A 61 -6.15 -3.54 14.48
CA ILE A 61 -5.35 -2.36 14.08
C ILE A 61 -5.84 -1.77 12.76
N LEU A 62 -6.49 -2.54 11.89
CA LEU A 62 -6.84 -2.11 10.54
C LEU A 62 -7.68 -0.81 10.50
N PRO A 63 -8.68 -0.61 11.39
CA PRO A 63 -9.40 0.66 11.47
C PRO A 63 -8.49 1.84 11.84
N TRP A 64 -7.55 1.64 12.76
CA TRP A 64 -6.55 2.66 13.14
C TRP A 64 -5.59 2.96 12.00
N LEU A 65 -5.19 1.95 11.23
CA LEU A 65 -4.39 2.12 10.02
C LEU A 65 -5.14 2.93 8.96
N VAL A 66 -6.43 2.67 8.75
CA VAL A 66 -7.24 3.44 7.81
C VAL A 66 -7.41 4.88 8.29
N MET A 67 -7.66 5.12 9.58
CA MET A 67 -7.74 6.48 10.12
C MET A 67 -6.41 7.23 9.99
N GLY A 68 -5.28 6.58 10.30
CA GLY A 68 -3.96 7.18 10.11
C GLY A 68 -3.66 7.48 8.64
N TRP A 69 -4.08 6.61 7.72
CA TRP A 69 -3.96 6.84 6.29
C TRP A 69 -4.80 8.04 5.82
N MET A 70 -6.03 8.18 6.33
CA MET A 70 -6.85 9.37 6.08
C MET A 70 -6.19 10.64 6.61
N ALA A 71 -5.61 10.59 7.82
CA ALA A 71 -4.88 11.73 8.40
C ALA A 71 -3.67 12.13 7.55
N ILE A 72 -2.94 11.17 6.98
CA ILE A 72 -1.86 11.43 6.01
C ILE A 72 -2.40 12.16 4.79
N GLY A 73 -3.54 11.73 4.25
CA GLY A 73 -4.20 12.39 3.11
C GLY A 73 -4.53 13.86 3.39
N ILE A 74 -5.12 14.12 4.55
CA ILE A 74 -5.43 15.48 5.01
C ILE A 74 -4.14 16.30 5.20
N GLY A 75 -3.13 15.73 5.87
CA GLY A 75 -1.86 16.42 6.11
C GLY A 75 -1.14 16.81 4.82
N VAL A 76 -1.08 15.92 3.83
CA VAL A 76 -0.48 16.21 2.52
C VAL A 76 -1.28 17.26 1.77
N ALA A 77 -2.60 17.23 1.85
CA ALA A 77 -3.47 18.23 1.23
C ALA A 77 -3.24 19.63 1.83
N LEU A 78 -3.18 19.71 3.18
CA LEU A 78 -2.91 20.95 3.90
C LEU A 78 -1.51 21.50 3.58
N LEU A 79 -0.48 20.65 3.60
CA LEU A 79 0.88 21.07 3.27
C LEU A 79 0.96 21.67 1.87
N GLN A 80 0.24 21.11 0.90
CA GLN A 80 0.23 21.67 -0.46
C GLN A 80 -0.59 22.95 -0.56
N ALA A 81 -1.74 23.02 0.10
CA ALA A 81 -2.54 24.25 0.16
C ALA A 81 -1.74 25.40 0.77
N ILE A 82 -0.93 25.14 1.80
CA ILE A 82 -0.09 26.15 2.46
C ILE A 82 1.12 26.53 1.59
N HIS A 83 1.82 25.55 1.01
CA HIS A 83 3.09 25.81 0.31
C HIS A 83 2.89 26.36 -1.10
N ASN A 84 1.90 25.88 -1.83
CA ASN A 84 1.70 26.22 -3.24
C ASN A 84 0.51 27.16 -3.47
N HIS A 85 -0.27 27.49 -2.42
CA HIS A 85 -1.54 28.24 -2.47
C HIS A 85 -2.64 27.63 -3.36
N GLU A 86 -2.31 26.60 -4.12
CA GLU A 86 -3.21 25.85 -5.01
C GLU A 86 -2.98 24.35 -4.84
N LEU A 87 -4.05 23.58 -5.00
CA LEU A 87 -3.99 22.13 -4.92
C LEU A 87 -3.56 21.54 -6.26
N LEU A 88 -2.25 21.46 -6.49
CA LEU A 88 -1.70 20.82 -7.68
C LEU A 88 -1.88 19.30 -7.61
N TYR A 89 -2.96 18.82 -8.22
CA TYR A 89 -3.34 17.40 -8.27
C TYR A 89 -2.19 16.42 -8.56
N PRO A 90 -1.31 16.62 -9.56
CA PRO A 90 -0.22 15.68 -9.82
C PRO A 90 0.83 15.65 -8.69
N THR A 91 1.11 16.78 -8.06
CA THR A 91 2.06 16.87 -6.94
C THR A 91 1.46 16.27 -5.67
N PHE A 92 0.17 16.52 -5.42
CA PHE A 92 -0.62 15.91 -4.34
C PHE A 92 -0.56 14.41 -4.45
N PHE A 93 -1.02 13.88 -5.58
CA PHE A 93 -1.12 12.45 -5.80
C PHE A 93 0.23 11.77 -5.65
N LYS A 94 1.29 12.32 -6.27
CA LYS A 94 2.64 11.73 -6.19
C LYS A 94 3.19 11.71 -4.75
N THR A 95 2.98 12.78 -3.99
CA THR A 95 3.46 12.88 -2.60
C THR A 95 2.67 11.97 -1.68
N PHE A 96 1.34 12.05 -1.76
CA PHE A 96 0.42 11.22 -0.99
C PHE A 96 0.68 9.73 -1.26
N TRP A 97 0.84 9.35 -2.52
CA TRP A 97 1.01 7.96 -2.91
C TRP A 97 2.34 7.37 -2.42
N ARG A 98 3.43 8.15 -2.45
CA ARG A 98 4.72 7.71 -1.88
C ARG A 98 4.68 7.52 -0.38
N ILE A 99 4.02 8.43 0.34
CA ILE A 99 3.87 8.30 1.80
C ILE A 99 2.95 7.13 2.12
N THR A 100 1.89 6.95 1.34
CA THR A 100 0.95 5.81 1.43
C THR A 100 1.67 4.48 1.27
N ASP A 101 2.57 4.35 0.29
CA ASP A 101 3.34 3.13 0.09
C ASP A 101 4.17 2.78 1.33
N LEU A 102 4.96 3.74 1.83
CA LEU A 102 5.76 3.55 3.05
C LEU A 102 4.88 3.21 4.26
N TYR A 103 3.74 3.90 4.40
CA TYR A 103 2.80 3.69 5.48
C TYR A 103 2.22 2.27 5.47
N TRP A 104 1.81 1.77 4.31
CA TRP A 104 1.23 0.43 4.19
C TRP A 104 2.28 -0.68 4.28
N VAL A 105 3.54 -0.43 3.91
CA VAL A 105 4.63 -1.38 4.21
C VAL A 105 4.76 -1.58 5.73
N ILE A 106 4.75 -0.48 6.48
CA ILE A 106 4.80 -0.54 7.96
C ILE A 106 3.52 -1.15 8.52
N GLY A 107 2.35 -0.73 8.02
CA GLY A 107 1.05 -1.20 8.47
C GLY A 107 0.84 -2.70 8.25
N PHE A 108 1.18 -3.19 7.06
CA PHE A 108 1.18 -4.62 6.78
C PHE A 108 2.15 -5.38 7.68
N SER A 109 3.36 -4.85 7.91
CA SER A 109 4.33 -5.46 8.82
C SER A 109 3.77 -5.60 10.25
N LEU A 110 3.05 -4.60 10.74
CA LEU A 110 2.38 -4.65 12.05
C LEU A 110 1.24 -5.66 12.07
N CYS A 111 0.39 -5.70 11.03
CA CYS A 111 -0.66 -6.72 10.89
C CYS A 111 -0.07 -8.13 10.85
N PHE A 112 1.06 -8.30 10.14
CA PHE A 112 1.76 -9.58 10.03
C PHE A 112 2.37 -10.02 11.36
N LEU A 113 2.98 -9.10 12.12
CA LEU A 113 3.52 -9.41 13.45
C LEU A 113 2.41 -9.84 14.42
N LEU A 114 1.29 -9.12 14.44
CA LEU A 114 0.14 -9.45 15.30
C LEU A 114 -0.51 -10.79 14.98
N THR A 115 -0.44 -11.23 13.72
CA THR A 115 -1.06 -12.49 13.31
C THR A 115 -0.17 -13.70 13.56
N ILE A 116 1.12 -13.48 13.83
CA ILE A 116 2.08 -14.52 14.19
C ILE A 116 2.27 -14.62 15.72
N SER A 117 2.06 -13.52 16.45
CA SER A 117 2.08 -13.49 17.93
C SER A 117 0.86 -14.17 18.54
#